data_AF-A0A3D2ULM6-F1
#
_entry.id   AF-A0A3D2ULM6-F1
#
_cell.length_a   1.000
_cell.length_b   1.000
_cell.length_c   1.000
_cell.angle_alpha   90.00
_cell.angle_beta   90.00
_cell.angle_gamma   90.00
#
_symmetry.space_group_name_H-M   'P 1'
#
loop_
_entity.id
_entity.type
_entity.pdbx_description
1 polymer ?
#
loop_
_entity_poly.entity_id
_entity_poly.type
_entity_poly.pdbx_seq_one_letter_code
_entity_poly.pdbx_strand_id
1 'polypeptide(L)'
;MDRINSFIGCLFNKKFFWIVLLCFGIIYARWFNLTPLFFNDYENPSESFIFGVILSSAFLLTIFLLYIINDTNIWFAVAIFATSLLFFNILFIVMFFPSIVTSAKCNNNTYHITASPSLSDPQWIYNQFTKWDKSFQYETFFYGYSGFQYKIICDENQNEVNVIIPGFNVIDYTYGENSRNYLHSNGQLNDYIYTLSEDWIFPEGCSNDNPSECDEFIYTLYRCKSNFTSCVSLPIQVKQDDYGFFYLEINELSNEIHVYESKNNTLVFIYSENPICYVEECEVLIP
;
A
#
# COMPACT_ATOMS: atom_id res chain seq x y z
N MET A 1 -38.32 12.60 31.01
CA MET A 1 -38.84 13.13 29.74
C MET A 1 -38.17 14.45 29.36
N ASP A 2 -38.08 15.43 30.26
CA ASP A 2 -37.52 16.76 29.92
C ASP A 2 -36.07 16.77 29.44
N ARG A 3 -35.20 15.89 29.95
CA ARG A 3 -33.82 15.76 29.45
C ARG A 3 -33.74 15.19 28.04
N ILE A 4 -34.65 14.29 27.68
CA ILE A 4 -34.72 13.69 26.34
C ILE A 4 -35.29 14.73 25.37
N ASN A 5 -36.36 15.44 25.75
CA ASN A 5 -36.94 16.51 24.93
C ASN A 5 -35.99 17.71 24.76
N SER A 6 -35.19 18.02 25.77
CA SER A 6 -34.14 19.05 25.70
C SER A 6 -32.96 18.61 24.82
N PHE A 7 -32.55 17.34 24.89
CA PHE A 7 -31.54 16.77 24.01
C PHE A 7 -32.00 16.73 22.55
N ILE A 8 -33.23 16.28 22.31
CA ILE A 8 -33.95 16.35 21.04
C ILE A 8 -33.95 17.82 20.56
N GLY A 9 -34.46 18.77 21.35
CA GLY A 9 -34.45 20.20 20.99
C GLY A 9 -33.06 20.78 20.68
N CYS A 10 -32.01 20.24 21.31
CA CYS A 10 -30.62 20.61 21.02
C CYS A 10 -30.13 20.04 19.68
N LEU A 11 -30.47 18.78 19.36
CA LEU A 11 -30.25 18.16 18.03
C LEU A 11 -30.96 18.96 16.92
N PHE A 12 -32.10 19.58 17.21
CA PHE A 12 -32.88 20.40 16.29
C PHE A 12 -32.47 21.88 16.22
N ASN A 13 -31.41 22.29 16.92
CA ASN A 13 -30.91 23.66 16.85
C ASN A 13 -30.09 23.86 15.56
N LYS A 14 -30.35 24.95 14.82
CA LYS A 14 -29.57 25.36 13.63
C LYS A 14 -28.05 25.34 13.86
N LYS A 15 -27.59 25.56 15.09
CA LYS A 15 -26.16 25.49 15.45
C LYS A 15 -25.61 24.06 15.47
N PHE A 16 -26.38 23.08 15.94
CA PHE A 16 -25.97 21.68 15.94
C PHE A 16 -25.77 21.17 14.52
N PHE A 17 -26.66 21.58 13.60
CA PHE A 17 -26.55 21.32 12.17
C PHE A 17 -25.22 21.79 11.56
N TRP A 18 -24.82 23.04 11.80
CA TRP A 18 -23.54 23.57 11.29
C TRP A 18 -22.33 22.85 11.90
N ILE A 19 -22.42 22.43 13.16
CA ILE A 19 -21.36 21.65 13.82
C ILE A 19 -21.22 20.29 13.15
N VAL A 20 -22.33 19.59 12.87
CA VAL A 20 -22.30 18.29 12.18
C VAL A 20 -21.70 18.41 10.79
N LEU A 21 -22.09 19.44 10.02
CA LEU A 21 -21.55 19.68 8.69
C LEU A 21 -20.05 20.01 8.71
N LEU A 22 -19.61 20.77 9.71
CA LEU A 22 -18.20 21.08 9.93
C LEU A 22 -17.39 19.84 10.35
N CYS A 23 -17.91 19.02 11.26
CA CYS A 23 -17.30 17.73 11.63
C CYS A 23 -17.19 16.80 10.42
N PHE A 24 -18.25 16.68 9.62
CA PHE A 24 -18.24 15.88 8.40
C PHE A 24 -17.20 16.41 7.40
N GLY A 25 -17.18 17.72 7.14
CA GLY A 25 -16.20 18.35 6.26
C GLY A 25 -14.75 18.13 6.71
N ILE A 26 -14.47 18.17 8.02
CA ILE A 26 -13.13 17.90 8.57
C ILE A 26 -12.74 16.43 8.36
N ILE A 27 -13.64 15.49 8.68
CA ILE A 27 -13.40 14.06 8.50
C ILE A 27 -13.16 13.75 7.03
N TYR A 28 -13.99 14.32 6.15
CA TYR A 28 -13.90 14.14 4.71
C TYR A 28 -12.61 14.73 4.13
N ALA A 29 -12.24 15.96 4.51
CA ALA A 29 -10.96 16.55 4.12
C ALA A 29 -9.77 15.69 4.58
N ARG A 30 -9.83 15.18 5.81
CA ARG A 30 -8.79 14.27 6.33
C ARG A 30 -8.74 12.94 5.54
N TRP A 31 -9.88 12.43 5.12
CA TRP A 31 -9.95 11.22 4.29
C TRP A 31 -9.30 11.44 2.93
N PHE A 32 -9.61 12.55 2.25
CA PHE A 32 -8.97 12.92 0.99
C PHE A 32 -7.46 13.05 1.10
N ASN A 33 -6.98 13.60 2.23
CA ASN A 33 -5.55 13.73 2.45
C ASN A 33 -4.85 12.36 2.53
N LEU A 34 -5.56 11.32 2.98
CA LEU A 34 -5.06 9.96 3.19
C LEU A 34 -5.44 8.96 2.08
N THR A 35 -6.30 9.36 1.14
CA THR A 35 -6.78 8.50 0.03
C THR A 35 -6.92 9.33 -1.26
N PRO A 36 -5.82 9.62 -1.96
CA PRO A 36 -5.91 10.28 -3.26
C PRO A 36 -6.60 9.36 -4.27
N LEU A 37 -7.31 9.98 -5.18
CA LEU A 37 -7.95 9.35 -6.33
C LEU A 37 -6.90 8.72 -7.25
N PHE A 38 -6.74 7.40 -7.19
CA PHE A 38 -6.02 6.64 -8.20
C PHE A 38 -7.01 5.92 -9.11
N PHE A 39 -6.83 6.11 -10.43
CA PHE A 39 -7.69 5.56 -11.49
C PHE A 39 -6.99 4.48 -12.32
N ASN A 40 -5.73 4.13 -12.02
CA ASN A 40 -5.00 3.10 -12.74
C ASN A 40 -4.86 1.82 -11.88
N ASP A 41 -5.52 0.77 -12.40
CA ASP A 41 -5.23 -0.66 -12.39
C ASP A 41 -4.60 -1.32 -11.15
N TYR A 42 -5.44 -2.01 -10.37
CA TYR A 42 -5.60 -3.48 -10.35
C TYR A 42 -6.44 -3.90 -9.12
N GLU A 43 -6.57 -3.02 -8.13
CA GLU A 43 -7.44 -3.23 -6.95
C GLU A 43 -8.06 -1.91 -6.43
N ASN A 44 -9.04 -1.37 -7.16
CA ASN A 44 -10.11 -0.44 -6.75
C ASN A 44 -9.96 0.37 -5.42
N PRO A 45 -8.89 1.15 -5.18
CA PRO A 45 -8.78 1.97 -3.96
C PRO A 45 -9.76 3.17 -4.02
N SER A 46 -10.32 3.42 -5.20
CA SER A 46 -11.29 4.46 -5.52
C SER A 46 -12.72 4.12 -5.08
N GLU A 47 -13.06 2.86 -4.75
CA GLU A 47 -14.40 2.49 -4.29
C GLU A 47 -14.77 3.24 -3.00
N SER A 48 -13.80 3.40 -2.11
CA SER A 48 -13.95 4.08 -0.81
C SER A 48 -14.28 5.55 -1.01
N PHE A 49 -13.61 6.17 -1.98
CA PHE A 49 -13.91 7.51 -2.42
C PHE A 49 -15.30 7.60 -3.08
N ILE A 50 -15.61 6.73 -4.05
CA ILE A 50 -16.87 6.75 -4.82
C ILE A 50 -18.05 6.60 -3.87
N PHE A 51 -17.97 5.67 -2.93
CA PHE A 51 -18.99 5.46 -1.92
C PHE A 51 -19.13 6.67 -0.98
N GLY A 52 -18.02 7.27 -0.54
CA GLY A 52 -18.03 8.51 0.24
C GLY A 52 -18.70 9.68 -0.48
N VAL A 53 -18.51 9.81 -1.80
CA VAL A 53 -19.20 10.80 -2.64
C VAL A 53 -20.70 10.52 -2.75
N ILE A 54 -21.09 9.25 -2.95
CA ILE A 54 -22.49 8.83 -3.01
C ILE A 54 -23.21 9.15 -1.70
N LEU A 55 -22.60 8.82 -0.56
CA LEU A 55 -23.18 9.08 0.76
C LEU A 55 -23.24 10.57 1.09
N SER A 56 -22.23 11.35 0.72
CA SER A 56 -22.25 12.82 0.84
C SER A 56 -23.39 13.42 0.02
N SER A 57 -23.60 12.94 -1.20
CA SER A 57 -24.69 13.38 -2.07
C SER A 57 -26.06 13.03 -1.49
N ALA A 58 -26.22 11.83 -0.93
CA ALA A 58 -27.44 11.43 -0.24
C ALA A 58 -27.70 12.26 1.02
N PHE A 59 -26.65 12.62 1.77
CA PHE A 59 -26.73 13.49 2.94
C PHE A 59 -27.15 14.91 2.57
N LEU A 60 -26.52 15.53 1.57
CA LEU A 60 -26.89 16.86 1.08
C LEU A 60 -28.31 16.90 0.50
N LEU A 61 -28.73 15.86 -0.21
CA LEU A 61 -30.11 15.72 -0.70
C LEU A 61 -31.12 15.67 0.46
N THR A 62 -30.79 14.93 1.52
CA THR A 62 -31.62 14.86 2.73
C THR A 62 -31.72 16.24 3.40
N ILE A 63 -30.62 16.99 3.47
CA ILE A 63 -30.57 18.35 4.01
C ILE A 63 -31.44 19.31 3.18
N PHE A 64 -31.38 19.20 1.86
CA PHE A 64 -32.18 20.01 0.95
C PHE A 64 -33.69 19.74 1.15
N LEU A 65 -34.06 18.47 1.29
CA LEU A 65 -35.45 18.07 1.58
C LEU A 65 -35.92 18.58 2.95
N LEU A 66 -35.06 18.56 3.97
CA LEU A 66 -35.36 19.16 5.29
C LEU A 66 -35.66 20.66 5.19
N TYR A 67 -34.90 21.40 4.37
CA TYR A 67 -35.05 22.84 4.26
C TYR A 67 -36.38 23.28 3.61
N ILE A 68 -36.90 22.47 2.68
CA ILE A 68 -38.09 22.83 1.87
C ILE A 68 -39.41 22.43 2.56
N ILE A 69 -39.39 21.37 3.35
CA ILE A 69 -40.61 20.84 3.98
C ILE A 69 -40.93 21.67 5.22
N ASN A 70 -42.21 22.00 5.46
CA ASN A 70 -42.65 22.82 6.62
C ASN A 70 -43.64 22.08 7.55
N ASP A 71 -43.78 20.76 7.35
CA ASP A 71 -44.64 19.88 8.15
C ASP A 71 -43.83 19.24 9.28
N THR A 72 -44.25 19.43 10.53
CA THR A 72 -43.57 18.96 11.75
C THR A 72 -43.41 17.44 11.83
N ASN A 73 -44.35 16.66 11.29
CA ASN A 73 -44.25 15.19 11.29
C ASN A 73 -43.24 14.70 10.25
N ILE A 74 -43.21 15.35 9.09
CA ILE A 74 -42.25 15.04 8.04
C ILE A 74 -40.84 15.49 8.46
N TRP A 75 -40.73 16.64 9.14
CA TRP A 75 -39.47 17.10 9.75
C TRP A 75 -38.83 16.07 10.68
N PHE A 76 -39.63 15.44 11.54
CA PHE A 76 -39.15 14.40 12.44
C PHE A 76 -38.63 13.18 11.67
N ALA A 77 -39.38 12.71 10.66
CA ALA A 77 -39.00 11.57 9.83
C ALA A 77 -37.70 11.83 9.05
N VAL A 78 -37.57 13.01 8.44
CA VAL A 78 -36.37 13.36 7.66
C VAL A 78 -35.17 13.62 8.59
N ALA A 79 -35.37 14.14 9.80
CA ALA A 79 -34.30 14.29 10.78
C ALA A 79 -33.79 12.93 11.30
N ILE A 80 -34.68 11.96 11.53
CA ILE A 80 -34.28 10.57 11.81
C ILE A 80 -33.45 10.04 10.65
N PHE A 81 -33.91 10.19 9.40
CA PHE A 81 -33.18 9.73 8.22
C PHE A 81 -31.78 10.37 8.11
N ALA A 82 -31.67 11.70 8.29
CA ALA A 82 -30.40 12.41 8.27
C ALA A 82 -29.46 11.95 9.39
N THR A 83 -29.97 11.72 10.60
CA THR A 83 -29.18 11.25 11.74
C THR A 83 -28.71 9.81 11.54
N SER A 84 -29.58 8.94 11.02
CA SER A 84 -29.21 7.57 10.64
C SER A 84 -28.14 7.57 9.56
N LEU A 85 -28.30 8.41 8.53
CA LEU A 85 -27.35 8.50 7.42
C LEU A 85 -25.99 9.06 7.90
N LEU A 86 -26.00 10.05 8.81
CA LEU A 86 -24.78 10.51 9.50
C LEU A 86 -24.12 9.39 10.31
N PHE A 87 -24.91 8.64 11.08
CA PHE A 87 -24.41 7.54 11.90
C PHE A 87 -23.76 6.45 11.02
N PHE A 88 -24.44 6.03 9.94
CA PHE A 88 -23.88 5.07 8.98
C PHE A 88 -22.63 5.60 8.30
N ASN A 89 -22.58 6.89 7.93
CA ASN A 89 -21.36 7.53 7.41
C ASN A 89 -20.21 7.44 8.40
N ILE A 90 -20.42 7.84 9.65
CA ILE A 90 -19.36 7.82 10.67
C ILE A 90 -18.88 6.39 10.89
N LEU A 91 -19.80 5.43 11.00
CA LEU A 91 -19.47 4.03 11.20
C LEU A 91 -18.69 3.47 10.01
N PHE A 92 -19.12 3.79 8.78
CA PHE A 92 -18.44 3.41 7.56
C PHE A 92 -17.05 4.01 7.46
N ILE A 93 -16.91 5.33 7.66
CA ILE A 93 -15.62 5.99 7.68
C ILE A 93 -14.73 5.30 8.72
N VAL A 94 -15.18 5.12 9.95
CA VAL A 94 -14.37 4.45 10.98
C VAL A 94 -13.95 3.02 10.59
N MET A 95 -14.80 2.27 9.87
CA MET A 95 -14.48 0.90 9.44
C MET A 95 -13.51 0.85 8.24
N PHE A 96 -13.59 1.80 7.31
CA PHE A 96 -12.84 1.76 6.04
C PHE A 96 -11.75 2.82 5.93
N PHE A 97 -11.62 3.71 6.91
CA PHE A 97 -10.58 4.74 6.91
C PHE A 97 -9.20 4.09 7.02
N PRO A 98 -8.24 4.44 6.14
CA PRO A 98 -6.90 3.92 6.27
C PRO A 98 -6.28 4.31 7.61
N SER A 99 -5.80 3.30 8.33
CA SER A 99 -5.07 3.48 9.57
C SER A 99 -3.59 3.58 9.27
N ILE A 100 -2.89 4.54 9.87
CA ILE A 100 -1.43 4.65 9.72
C ILE A 100 -0.79 3.53 10.54
N VAL A 101 -0.11 2.60 9.87
CA VAL A 101 0.63 1.49 10.50
C VAL A 101 1.98 1.96 10.98
N THR A 102 2.73 2.63 10.10
CA THR A 102 4.06 3.17 10.42
C THR A 102 4.35 4.43 9.61
N SER A 103 5.32 5.20 10.06
CA SER A 103 5.73 6.45 9.42
C SER A 103 7.21 6.70 9.60
N ALA A 104 7.85 7.28 8.59
CA ALA A 104 9.22 7.77 8.69
C ALA A 104 9.36 9.09 7.95
N LYS A 105 10.32 9.91 8.35
CA LYS A 105 10.71 11.11 7.60
C LYS A 105 12.05 10.86 6.94
N CYS A 106 12.09 10.89 5.61
CA CYS A 106 13.31 10.70 4.82
C CYS A 106 13.38 11.83 3.78
N ASN A 107 14.53 12.45 3.60
CA ASN A 107 14.79 13.40 2.49
C ASN A 107 13.70 14.48 2.35
N ASN A 108 13.38 15.16 3.47
CA ASN A 108 12.33 16.18 3.61
C ASN A 108 10.88 15.73 3.35
N ASN A 109 10.65 14.47 3.03
CA ASN A 109 9.32 13.90 2.86
C ASN A 109 8.95 13.03 4.08
N THR A 110 7.65 12.92 4.35
CA THR A 110 7.10 11.94 5.27
C THR A 110 6.54 10.78 4.47
N TYR A 111 6.87 9.56 4.86
CA TYR A 111 6.38 8.35 4.26
C TYR A 111 5.47 7.64 5.25
N HIS A 112 4.36 7.12 4.76
CA HIS A 112 3.39 6.38 5.55
C HIS A 112 3.11 5.04 4.91
N ILE A 113 3.00 4.01 5.73
CA ILE A 113 2.29 2.79 5.35
C ILE A 113 0.94 2.83 6.04
N THR A 114 -0.12 2.76 5.25
CA THR A 114 -1.50 2.77 5.74
C THR A 114 -2.17 1.45 5.47
N ALA A 115 -2.95 0.94 6.41
CA ALA A 115 -3.76 -0.27 6.25
C ALA A 115 -5.23 0.12 6.09
N SER A 116 -5.85 -0.32 5.00
CA SER A 116 -7.29 -0.14 4.75
C SER A 116 -7.94 -1.44 4.27
N PRO A 117 -9.14 -1.79 4.77
CA PRO A 117 -9.90 -2.91 4.22
C PRO A 117 -10.37 -2.58 2.80
N SER A 118 -10.37 -3.59 1.93
CA SER A 118 -11.03 -3.48 0.63
C SER A 118 -12.54 -3.42 0.80
N LEU A 119 -13.21 -2.71 -0.10
CA LEU A 119 -14.67 -2.64 -0.12
C LEU A 119 -15.32 -3.79 -0.86
N SER A 120 -14.71 -4.20 -1.97
CA SER A 120 -15.14 -5.34 -2.75
C SER A 120 -14.86 -6.67 -2.05
N ASP A 121 -13.80 -6.71 -1.23
CA ASP A 121 -13.45 -7.88 -0.46
C ASP A 121 -12.92 -7.53 0.96
N PRO A 122 -13.84 -7.24 1.91
CA PRO A 122 -13.47 -6.77 3.25
C PRO A 122 -12.75 -7.81 4.11
N GLN A 123 -12.59 -9.05 3.62
CA GLN A 123 -11.74 -10.04 4.28
C GLN A 123 -10.25 -9.71 4.13
N TRP A 124 -9.88 -8.95 3.10
CA TRP A 124 -8.52 -8.50 2.85
C TRP A 124 -8.34 -7.06 3.30
N ILE A 125 -7.33 -6.83 4.13
CA ILE A 125 -6.81 -5.49 4.41
C ILE A 125 -5.53 -5.35 3.60
N TYR A 126 -5.36 -4.20 2.98
CA TYR A 126 -4.21 -3.88 2.14
C TYR A 126 -3.38 -2.79 2.80
N ASN A 127 -2.07 -2.98 2.78
CA ASN A 127 -1.08 -1.98 3.16
C ASN A 127 -0.70 -1.17 1.92
N GLN A 128 -0.71 0.15 2.06
CA GLN A 128 -0.38 1.07 0.99
C GLN A 128 0.80 1.93 1.44
N PHE A 129 1.89 1.94 0.68
CA PHE A 129 3.03 2.83 0.92
C PHE A 129 2.86 4.14 0.15
N THR A 130 3.04 5.26 0.85
CA THR A 130 2.71 6.60 0.35
C THR A 130 3.76 7.63 0.74
N LYS A 131 3.97 8.63 -0.12
CA LYS A 131 4.89 9.76 0.09
C LYS A 131 4.15 11.09 0.23
N TRP A 132 4.58 11.88 1.21
CA TRP A 132 3.93 13.12 1.64
C TRP A 132 4.96 14.25 1.81
N ASP A 133 4.79 15.36 1.08
CA ASP A 133 5.68 16.53 1.21
C ASP A 133 5.34 17.36 2.47
N LYS A 134 4.08 17.37 2.94
CA LYS A 134 3.66 18.09 4.17
C LYS A 134 2.51 17.42 4.92
N SER A 135 1.29 17.55 4.38
CA SER A 135 0.04 17.11 5.02
C SER A 135 -0.91 16.41 4.04
N PHE A 136 -0.43 16.21 2.82
CA PHE A 136 -1.16 15.58 1.74
C PHE A 136 -0.30 14.47 1.17
N GLN A 137 -0.95 13.34 0.90
CA GLN A 137 -0.40 12.31 0.04
C GLN A 137 -0.28 12.85 -1.39
N TYR A 138 0.88 12.62 -1.99
CA TYR A 138 1.14 13.02 -3.37
C TYR A 138 1.26 11.80 -4.29
N GLU A 139 1.86 10.71 -3.80
CA GLU A 139 2.11 9.52 -4.60
C GLU A 139 1.88 8.22 -3.79
N THR A 140 1.39 7.20 -4.49
CA THR A 140 1.25 5.81 -4.03
C THR A 140 2.07 4.93 -4.93
N PHE A 141 2.80 3.95 -4.36
CA PHE A 141 3.71 3.14 -5.15
C PHE A 141 3.69 1.64 -4.88
N PHE A 142 3.14 1.21 -3.74
CA PHE A 142 3.16 -0.19 -3.35
C PHE A 142 1.89 -0.56 -2.60
N TYR A 143 1.38 -1.75 -2.91
CA TYR A 143 0.28 -2.43 -2.25
C TYR A 143 0.76 -3.78 -1.75
N GLY A 144 0.64 -4.04 -0.46
CA GLY A 144 0.97 -5.33 0.16
C GLY A 144 -0.22 -5.87 0.94
N TYR A 145 -0.25 -7.17 1.20
CA TYR A 145 -1.29 -7.74 2.06
C TYR A 145 -1.09 -7.36 3.53
N SER A 146 -2.18 -7.12 4.25
CA SER A 146 -2.14 -7.00 5.70
C SER A 146 -1.78 -8.32 6.36
N GLY A 147 -1.05 -8.25 7.47
CA GLY A 147 -0.58 -9.42 8.22
C GLY A 147 0.88 -9.31 8.62
N PHE A 148 1.65 -8.54 7.87
CA PHE A 148 3.05 -8.25 8.16
C PHE A 148 3.19 -6.95 8.95
N GLN A 149 4.13 -6.94 9.91
CA GLN A 149 4.52 -5.71 10.60
C GLN A 149 5.56 -4.99 9.74
N TYR A 150 5.14 -3.96 9.03
CA TYR A 150 6.06 -3.19 8.18
C TYR A 150 6.82 -2.13 8.96
N LYS A 151 8.06 -1.86 8.52
CA LYS A 151 8.86 -0.73 8.98
C LYS A 151 9.46 0.01 7.79
N ILE A 152 9.54 1.33 7.90
CA ILE A 152 10.19 2.18 6.91
C ILE A 152 11.60 2.52 7.42
N ILE A 153 12.61 2.29 6.58
CA ILE A 153 14.02 2.63 6.83
C ILE A 153 14.48 3.60 5.75
N CYS A 154 15.11 4.71 6.16
CA CYS A 154 15.69 5.65 5.21
C CYS A 154 17.12 5.22 4.87
N ASP A 155 17.43 5.15 3.58
CA ASP A 155 18.80 5.07 3.07
C ASP A 155 19.22 6.44 2.53
N GLU A 156 19.88 7.23 3.38
CA GLU A 156 20.36 8.56 3.01
C GLU A 156 21.50 8.51 1.99
N ASN A 157 22.25 7.40 1.91
CA ASN A 157 23.40 7.29 1.01
C ASN A 157 22.95 7.13 -0.44
N GLN A 158 21.88 6.36 -0.65
CA GLN A 158 21.29 6.17 -1.99
C GLN A 158 20.07 7.04 -2.25
N ASN A 159 19.65 7.86 -1.27
CA ASN A 159 18.44 8.68 -1.35
C ASN A 159 17.17 7.81 -1.58
N GLU A 160 17.14 6.64 -0.95
CA GLU A 160 16.08 5.65 -1.08
C GLU A 160 15.32 5.43 0.24
N VAL A 161 14.14 4.82 0.13
CA VAL A 161 13.30 4.44 1.26
C VAL A 161 12.96 2.97 1.15
N ASN A 162 13.37 2.19 2.15
CA ASN A 162 13.19 0.76 2.19
C ASN A 162 12.02 0.41 3.12
N VAL A 163 11.05 -0.34 2.59
CA VAL A 163 9.98 -0.97 3.34
C VAL A 163 10.42 -2.39 3.67
N ILE A 164 10.53 -2.69 4.96
CA ILE A 164 11.00 -3.99 5.44
C ILE A 164 9.91 -4.70 6.25
N ILE A 165 10.01 -6.03 6.29
CA ILE A 165 9.25 -6.86 7.22
C ILE A 165 10.24 -7.40 8.27
N PRO A 166 10.37 -6.76 9.45
CA PRO A 166 11.39 -7.12 10.44
C PRO A 166 11.27 -8.57 10.94
N GLY A 167 10.06 -9.14 10.95
CA GLY A 167 9.86 -10.54 11.35
C GLY A 167 10.51 -11.55 10.41
N PHE A 168 10.73 -11.18 9.15
CA PHE A 168 11.37 -12.02 8.13
C PHE A 168 12.78 -11.53 7.75
N ASN A 169 13.25 -10.41 8.31
CA ASN A 169 14.49 -9.76 7.91
C ASN A 169 14.61 -9.56 6.39
N VAL A 170 13.51 -9.21 5.73
CA VAL A 170 13.45 -9.01 4.28
C VAL A 170 13.01 -7.58 3.95
N ILE A 171 13.53 -7.04 2.85
CA ILE A 171 12.97 -5.85 2.22
C ILE A 171 11.81 -6.34 1.36
N ASP A 172 10.68 -5.65 1.42
CA ASP A 172 9.52 -5.94 0.57
C ASP A 172 9.51 -5.00 -0.63
N TYR A 173 9.87 -3.74 -0.41
CA TYR A 173 9.85 -2.70 -1.44
C TYR A 173 10.90 -1.63 -1.17
N THR A 174 11.54 -1.11 -2.22
CA THR A 174 12.33 0.12 -2.15
C THR A 174 11.73 1.18 -3.05
N TYR A 175 11.64 2.40 -2.53
CA TYR A 175 11.28 3.59 -3.27
C TYR A 175 12.50 4.50 -3.49
N GLY A 176 12.75 4.90 -4.73
CA GLY A 176 13.90 5.70 -5.12
C GLY A 176 13.86 6.10 -6.59
N GLU A 177 15.03 6.38 -7.17
CA GLU A 177 15.18 6.55 -8.62
C GLU A 177 14.84 5.26 -9.37
N ASN A 178 15.29 4.12 -8.82
CA ASN A 178 14.96 2.78 -9.30
C ASN A 178 14.15 2.04 -8.22
N SER A 179 12.85 2.30 -8.20
CA SER A 179 11.88 1.59 -7.37
C SER A 179 11.82 0.11 -7.74
N ARG A 180 11.71 -0.76 -6.75
CA ARG A 180 11.82 -2.22 -6.92
C ARG A 180 11.06 -2.97 -5.85
N ASN A 181 10.44 -4.08 -6.25
CA ASN A 181 9.83 -5.05 -5.35
C ASN A 181 10.84 -6.16 -5.07
N TYR A 182 10.65 -6.87 -3.96
CA TYR A 182 11.53 -7.95 -3.55
C TYR A 182 10.73 -9.20 -3.25
N LEU A 183 11.30 -10.34 -3.61
CA LEU A 183 10.75 -11.63 -3.22
C LEU A 183 10.88 -11.81 -1.70
N HIS A 184 9.91 -12.48 -1.09
CA HIS A 184 9.94 -12.86 0.33
C HIS A 184 10.91 -14.03 0.61
N SER A 185 12.07 -13.99 -0.04
CA SER A 185 13.20 -14.88 0.23
C SER A 185 14.46 -14.05 0.49
N ASN A 186 15.17 -14.43 1.54
CA ASN A 186 16.46 -13.84 1.86
C ASN A 186 17.39 -14.89 2.46
N GLY A 187 18.67 -14.55 2.47
CA GLY A 187 19.67 -15.26 3.26
C GLY A 187 20.64 -14.27 3.88
N GLN A 188 21.11 -14.57 5.08
CA GLN A 188 22.08 -13.73 5.77
C GLN A 188 23.46 -14.39 5.70
N LEU A 189 24.46 -13.63 5.26
CA LEU A 189 25.86 -14.04 5.29
C LEU A 189 26.70 -12.88 5.83
N ASN A 190 27.36 -13.11 6.96
CA ASN A 190 28.05 -12.08 7.74
C ASN A 190 27.11 -10.93 8.14
N ASP A 191 27.52 -9.68 7.94
CA ASP A 191 26.74 -8.46 8.25
C ASP A 191 25.76 -8.06 7.14
N TYR A 192 25.57 -8.92 6.13
CA TYR A 192 24.76 -8.62 4.95
C TYR A 192 23.58 -9.57 4.81
N ILE A 193 22.46 -9.01 4.36
CA ILE A 193 21.27 -9.71 3.94
C ILE A 193 21.23 -9.69 2.42
N TYR A 194 21.02 -10.86 1.84
CA TYR A 194 20.89 -11.08 0.40
C TYR A 194 19.43 -11.34 0.09
N THR A 195 18.91 -10.71 -0.94
CA THR A 195 17.51 -10.83 -1.37
C THR A 195 17.41 -10.60 -2.87
N LEU A 196 16.36 -11.12 -3.50
CA LEU A 196 16.11 -10.98 -4.92
C LEU A 196 15.08 -9.87 -5.14
N SER A 197 15.41 -8.89 -5.98
CA SER A 197 14.37 -8.01 -6.53
C SER A 197 13.60 -8.74 -7.61
N GLU A 198 12.41 -8.23 -7.90
CA GLU A 198 11.59 -8.62 -9.04
C GLU A 198 11.21 -7.36 -9.81
N ASP A 199 11.66 -7.32 -11.07
CA ASP A 199 11.35 -6.25 -12.00
C ASP A 199 10.54 -6.83 -13.16
N TRP A 200 9.32 -6.33 -13.33
CA TRP A 200 8.45 -6.71 -14.45
C TRP A 200 8.79 -5.86 -15.67
N ILE A 201 9.08 -6.50 -16.79
CA ILE A 201 9.39 -5.86 -18.06
C ILE A 201 8.29 -6.22 -19.05
N PHE A 202 7.81 -5.18 -19.75
CA PHE A 202 6.91 -5.33 -20.87
C PHE A 202 7.73 -5.21 -22.17
N PRO A 203 8.02 -6.33 -22.88
CA PRO A 203 8.84 -6.30 -24.07
C PRO A 203 8.22 -5.43 -25.18
N GLU A 204 9.05 -4.77 -25.97
CA GLU A 204 8.60 -3.96 -27.10
C GLU A 204 7.85 -4.84 -28.13
N GLY A 205 6.55 -4.60 -28.33
CA GLY A 205 5.73 -5.29 -29.33
C GLY A 205 4.56 -6.11 -28.76
N CYS A 206 4.46 -6.23 -27.45
CA CYS A 206 3.32 -6.87 -26.80
C CYS A 206 2.07 -5.96 -26.83
N SER A 207 0.92 -6.52 -27.20
CA SER A 207 -0.37 -5.79 -27.22
C SER A 207 -1.11 -5.99 -25.90
N ASN A 208 -1.71 -4.92 -25.37
CA ASN A 208 -2.56 -4.94 -24.16
C ASN A 208 -3.75 -5.92 -24.22
N ASP A 209 -4.04 -6.50 -25.39
CA ASP A 209 -5.14 -7.43 -25.59
C ASP A 209 -4.86 -8.84 -25.03
N ASN A 210 -3.58 -9.19 -24.74
CA ASN A 210 -3.18 -10.46 -24.12
C ASN A 210 -1.96 -10.26 -23.18
N PRO A 211 -2.12 -9.60 -22.01
CA PRO A 211 -1.00 -9.25 -21.14
C PRO A 211 -0.26 -10.48 -20.58
N SER A 212 -0.99 -11.56 -20.26
CA SER A 212 -0.42 -12.75 -19.62
C SER A 212 0.47 -13.64 -20.50
N GLU A 213 0.64 -13.33 -21.79
CA GLU A 213 1.50 -14.12 -22.72
C GLU A 213 2.84 -13.42 -23.02
N CYS A 214 3.12 -12.31 -22.34
CA CYS A 214 4.17 -11.36 -22.71
C CYS A 214 4.93 -10.78 -21.51
N ASP A 215 4.75 -11.35 -20.32
CA ASP A 215 5.35 -10.84 -19.09
C ASP A 215 6.74 -11.44 -18.91
N GLU A 216 7.79 -10.62 -19.05
CA GLU A 216 9.14 -11.04 -18.66
C GLU A 216 9.44 -10.50 -17.25
N PHE A 217 9.97 -11.36 -16.41
CA PHE A 217 10.43 -11.00 -15.07
C PHE A 217 11.96 -11.08 -15.01
N ILE A 218 12.58 -10.01 -14.52
CA ILE A 218 14.01 -10.01 -14.17
C ILE A 218 14.14 -10.08 -12.66
N TYR A 219 14.88 -11.09 -12.21
CA TYR A 219 15.23 -11.25 -10.81
C TYR A 219 16.71 -10.93 -10.61
N THR A 220 16.99 -9.86 -9.86
CA THR A 220 18.37 -9.40 -9.60
C THR A 220 18.73 -9.63 -8.15
N LEU A 221 19.92 -10.18 -7.89
CA LEU A 221 20.40 -10.36 -6.52
C LEU A 221 20.88 -9.02 -5.93
N TYR A 222 20.41 -8.68 -4.74
CA TYR A 222 20.87 -7.51 -3.98
C TYR A 222 21.57 -7.95 -2.71
N ARG A 223 22.60 -7.18 -2.34
CA ARG A 223 23.25 -7.26 -1.04
C ARG A 223 22.94 -6.00 -0.25
N CYS A 224 22.32 -6.19 0.90
CA CYS A 224 21.94 -5.13 1.82
C CYS A 224 22.68 -5.24 3.14
N LYS A 225 22.99 -4.12 3.80
CA LYS A 225 23.40 -4.15 5.20
C LYS A 225 22.28 -4.72 6.06
N SER A 226 22.62 -5.41 7.15
CA SER A 226 21.65 -5.99 8.09
C SER A 226 20.66 -4.98 8.71
N ASN A 227 20.99 -3.69 8.70
CA ASN A 227 20.12 -2.60 9.14
C ASN A 227 19.27 -1.98 8.01
N PHE A 228 19.41 -2.48 6.78
CA PHE A 228 18.68 -2.05 5.58
C PHE A 228 18.89 -0.58 5.17
N THR A 229 20.01 0.05 5.58
CA THR A 229 20.34 1.44 5.20
C THR A 229 21.30 1.54 4.01
N SER A 230 21.49 0.45 3.26
CA SER A 230 22.32 0.39 2.07
C SER A 230 22.08 -0.93 1.37
N CYS A 231 21.59 -0.89 0.14
CA CYS A 231 21.40 -2.04 -0.74
C CYS A 231 22.12 -1.82 -2.05
N VAL A 232 22.82 -2.83 -2.55
CA VAL A 232 23.56 -2.73 -3.80
C VAL A 232 23.20 -3.92 -4.65
N SER A 233 22.85 -3.66 -5.92
CA SER A 233 22.65 -4.71 -6.91
C SER A 233 23.96 -5.45 -7.12
N LEU A 234 23.89 -6.77 -7.11
CA LEU A 234 25.00 -7.63 -7.44
C LEU A 234 24.97 -7.93 -8.93
N PRO A 235 26.13 -8.21 -9.55
CA PRO A 235 26.25 -8.45 -10.99
C PRO A 235 25.72 -9.83 -11.41
N ILE A 236 24.54 -10.22 -10.97
CA ILE A 236 23.90 -11.46 -11.36
C ILE A 236 22.38 -11.30 -11.39
N GLN A 237 21.78 -11.75 -12.49
CA GLN A 237 20.35 -11.71 -12.70
C GLN A 237 19.88 -12.98 -13.41
N VAL A 238 18.59 -13.29 -13.29
CA VAL A 238 17.92 -14.32 -14.08
C VAL A 238 16.66 -13.73 -14.70
N LYS A 239 16.42 -14.05 -15.96
CA LYS A 239 15.20 -13.68 -16.69
C LYS A 239 14.27 -14.88 -16.76
N GLN A 240 12.96 -14.67 -16.65
CA GLN A 240 11.96 -15.72 -16.88
C GLN A 240 10.77 -15.17 -17.65
N ASP A 241 10.23 -16.00 -18.54
CA ASP A 241 9.01 -15.72 -19.32
C ASP A 241 7.72 -15.91 -18.52
N ASP A 242 7.83 -16.41 -17.28
CA ASP A 242 6.74 -16.66 -16.35
C ASP A 242 7.15 -16.18 -14.95
N TYR A 243 6.15 -15.91 -14.10
CA TYR A 243 6.38 -15.55 -12.69
C TYR A 243 7.11 -16.69 -11.94
N GLY A 244 8.31 -16.37 -11.44
CA GLY A 244 9.20 -17.29 -10.75
C GLY A 244 9.15 -17.19 -9.23
N PHE A 245 9.10 -18.34 -8.55
CA PHE A 245 9.32 -18.41 -7.11
C PHE A 245 10.74 -18.87 -6.83
N PHE A 246 11.58 -17.99 -6.28
CA PHE A 246 12.96 -18.32 -5.92
C PHE A 246 13.15 -18.41 -4.41
N TYR A 247 14.10 -19.24 -4.00
CA TYR A 247 14.61 -19.19 -2.64
C TYR A 247 16.14 -19.21 -2.58
N LEU A 248 16.67 -18.59 -1.53
CA LEU A 248 18.10 -18.49 -1.27
C LEU A 248 18.52 -19.53 -0.21
N GLU A 249 19.63 -20.22 -0.43
CA GLU A 249 20.33 -21.04 0.55
C GLU A 249 21.73 -20.45 0.76
N ILE A 250 22.14 -20.29 2.02
CA ILE A 250 23.45 -19.75 2.37
C ILE A 250 24.38 -20.88 2.81
N ASN A 251 25.53 -20.98 2.14
CA ASN A 251 26.62 -21.84 2.57
C ASN A 251 27.69 -21.01 3.28
N GLU A 252 27.63 -20.98 4.61
CA GLU A 252 28.57 -20.22 5.43
C GLU A 252 30.02 -20.74 5.34
N LEU A 253 30.22 -22.02 5.03
CA LEU A 253 31.57 -22.63 4.96
C LEU A 253 32.32 -22.17 3.71
N SER A 254 31.62 -22.05 2.58
CA SER A 254 32.20 -21.59 1.32
C SER A 254 31.95 -20.09 1.03
N ASN A 255 31.18 -19.40 1.88
CA ASN A 255 30.69 -18.03 1.64
C ASN A 255 29.92 -17.88 0.32
N GLU A 256 29.08 -18.86 0.01
CA GLU A 256 28.30 -18.92 -1.23
C GLU A 256 26.81 -18.68 -0.95
N ILE A 257 26.15 -17.95 -1.86
CA ILE A 257 24.70 -17.84 -1.90
C ILE A 257 24.21 -18.66 -3.08
N HIS A 258 23.40 -19.66 -2.81
CA HIS A 258 22.78 -20.51 -3.83
C HIS A 258 21.35 -20.03 -4.04
N VAL A 259 20.94 -19.88 -5.29
CA VAL A 259 19.58 -19.48 -5.65
C VAL A 259 18.93 -20.62 -6.41
N TYR A 260 17.77 -21.05 -5.91
CA TYR A 260 17.00 -22.14 -6.51
C TYR A 260 15.63 -21.66 -6.97
N GLU A 261 15.19 -22.19 -8.10
CA GLU A 261 13.79 -22.12 -8.52
C GLU A 261 12.97 -23.14 -7.71
N SER A 262 11.93 -22.67 -7.00
CA SER A 262 11.16 -23.46 -6.04
C SER A 262 10.38 -24.62 -6.67
N LYS A 263 9.90 -24.45 -7.91
CA LYS A 263 9.02 -25.41 -8.58
C LYS A 263 9.71 -26.76 -8.80
N ASN A 264 10.97 -26.71 -9.23
CA ASN A 264 11.75 -27.89 -9.60
C ASN A 264 12.97 -28.11 -8.69
N ASN A 265 13.19 -27.23 -7.72
CA ASN A 265 14.42 -27.18 -6.93
C ASN A 265 15.68 -27.15 -7.84
N THR A 266 15.61 -26.36 -8.90
CA THR A 266 16.71 -26.22 -9.87
C THR A 266 17.65 -25.13 -9.38
N LEU A 267 18.93 -25.45 -9.22
CA LEU A 267 19.95 -24.45 -8.93
C LEU A 267 20.09 -23.53 -10.14
N VAL A 268 19.79 -22.25 -9.95
CA VAL A 268 19.79 -21.22 -11.00
C VAL A 268 21.17 -20.60 -11.09
N PHE A 269 21.70 -20.15 -9.94
CA PHE A 269 23.05 -19.61 -9.84
C PHE A 269 23.65 -19.75 -8.45
N ILE A 270 24.97 -19.63 -8.40
CA ILE A 270 25.73 -19.43 -7.17
C ILE A 270 26.41 -18.07 -7.24
N TYR A 271 26.24 -17.25 -6.21
CA TYR A 271 26.97 -15.99 -6.05
C TYR A 271 28.08 -16.14 -5.01
N SER A 272 29.29 -15.78 -5.40
CA SER A 272 30.53 -15.82 -4.60
C SER A 272 31.56 -14.85 -5.20
N GLU A 273 32.85 -15.01 -4.90
CA GLU A 273 33.91 -14.28 -5.62
C GLU A 273 33.92 -14.57 -7.13
N ASN A 274 33.45 -15.76 -7.54
CA ASN A 274 33.30 -16.15 -8.94
C ASN A 274 31.85 -16.62 -9.17
N PRO A 275 30.93 -15.70 -9.51
CA PRO A 275 29.53 -16.07 -9.74
C PRO A 275 29.38 -17.03 -10.91
N ILE A 276 28.49 -18.01 -10.78
CA ILE A 276 28.24 -19.05 -11.78
C ILE A 276 26.74 -19.17 -12.03
N CYS A 277 26.35 -19.07 -13.30
CA CYS A 277 25.01 -19.39 -13.78
C CYS A 277 24.93 -20.87 -14.19
N TYR A 278 23.83 -21.53 -13.83
CA TYR A 278 23.56 -22.94 -14.15
C TYR A 278 22.38 -23.13 -15.12
N VAL A 279 21.66 -22.05 -15.44
CA VAL A 279 20.55 -22.02 -16.41
C VAL A 279 20.86 -21.01 -17.51
N GLU A 280 20.25 -21.19 -18.69
CA GLU A 280 20.53 -20.36 -19.88
C GLU A 280 20.05 -18.91 -19.71
N GLU A 281 19.01 -18.71 -18.91
CA GLU A 281 18.37 -17.42 -18.68
C GLU A 281 19.05 -16.59 -17.56
N CYS A 282 20.12 -17.14 -16.97
CA CYS A 282 20.93 -16.46 -15.97
C CYS A 282 22.14 -15.77 -16.62
N GLU A 283 22.42 -14.55 -16.20
CA GLU A 283 23.53 -13.74 -16.69
C GLU A 283 24.35 -13.14 -15.54
N VAL A 284 25.68 -13.27 -15.64
CA VAL A 284 26.62 -12.52 -14.79
C VAL A 284 26.99 -11.23 -15.52
N LEU A 285 26.53 -10.10 -14.99
CA LEU A 285 26.73 -8.79 -15.60
C LEU A 285 28.18 -8.34 -15.40
N ILE A 286 28.83 -7.85 -16.45
CA ILE A 286 30.16 -7.27 -16.33
C ILE A 286 30.00 -5.83 -15.80
N PRO A 287 30.57 -5.47 -14.65
CA PRO A 287 30.44 -4.13 -14.06
C PRO A 287 31.11 -3.03 -14.89
#